data_AF-A0A2E7AAW6-F1
#
_entry.id   AF-A0A2E7AAW6-F1
#
_cell.length_a   1.000
_cell.length_b   1.000
_cell.length_c   1.000
_cell.angle_alpha   90.00
_cell.angle_beta   90.00
_cell.angle_gamma   90.00
#
_symmetry.space_group_name_H-M   'P 1'
#
loop_
_entity.id
_entity.type
_entity.pdbx_description
1 polymer ?
#
loop_
_entity_poly.entity_id
_entity_poly.type
_entity_poly.pdbx_seq_one_letter_code
_entity_poly.pdbx_strand_id
1 'polypeptide(L)'
;MCPSSERRRRVISFGSPSVTWGDFVRVLFAHGFEGSPTGSKVAYMRDALGWDVTAPKMSQLGWSIASQTEVLIRHMDKEQFDLVAGSSMGGLAAANASSMRPGAAIRLLLIAPSFGLSENWEGMEEAGRSAWKHTGERRYTGFELDIILPWEFMESAEKMSWPKTAHPTAIMHGINDAVVPISYSRKVAEECANVKLHEVDDNHRMKESLRLIPDIVAGLMRGAGDEAATLLEEIHNRQGITEEKLEVPEQLSTGVSGVEEQDFQVADDVDDDHGSISDAANKSEEAEKEIQDMQAEMKRLEAEMAQKQEALEASKEEMRGQAARDRAESEEARLEAEARAEIEEARKRAESEVVAAKVEAEVAFRKAEVEEAEAEEARKRAEVEEAEAEEAKAEAAAAEKRVGEAIQKAEIAGRDIEQIAAEAEKEEREGGILERVGLRSEQINWAQIGRVENGESDDLTRINGIDNFTQKKLGVLGIRTFGQLSKMNPEVAEVVNDALEFMPGRVTELMWAQQAMTFIGLEEVGGDSQIVVAEGDDSDKVGLNEINWTQIGRAEDKEPDDLTKIQGLDELIQKKLNVMGIHTLEQISKMDNVTADAVNGALEFMSGRVTKMMWAQQAMTLIEQCD
;
A
#
# COMPACT_ATOMS: atom_id res chain seq x y z
N MET A 1 -30.73 -68.81 -30.16
CA MET A 1 -29.82 -68.26 -31.20
C MET A 1 -29.95 -66.75 -31.16
N CYS A 2 -28.84 -66.00 -31.03
CA CYS A 2 -28.86 -64.55 -30.90
C CYS A 2 -27.82 -63.92 -31.85
N PRO A 3 -28.17 -62.88 -32.62
CA PRO A 3 -27.21 -62.07 -33.36
C PRO A 3 -26.94 -60.70 -32.70
N SER A 4 -25.70 -60.23 -32.84
CA SER A 4 -25.24 -58.82 -32.84
C SER A 4 -25.79 -57.81 -31.80
N SER A 5 -24.88 -57.33 -30.94
CA SER A 5 -24.60 -55.89 -30.86
C SER A 5 -23.10 -55.66 -30.61
N GLU A 6 -22.56 -54.54 -31.10
CA GLU A 6 -21.12 -54.26 -31.08
C GLU A 6 -20.64 -53.77 -29.71
N ARG A 7 -19.42 -54.15 -29.30
CA ARG A 7 -18.78 -53.59 -28.10
C ARG A 7 -17.45 -52.91 -28.46
N ARG A 8 -17.52 -51.64 -28.86
CA ARG A 8 -16.32 -50.79 -29.07
C ARG A 8 -15.47 -50.77 -27.79
N ARG A 9 -14.19 -51.17 -27.89
CA ARG A 9 -13.19 -50.88 -26.85
C ARG A 9 -12.86 -49.39 -26.90
N ARG A 10 -13.34 -48.61 -25.92
CA ARG A 10 -12.84 -47.25 -25.69
C ARG A 10 -11.62 -47.37 -24.78
N VAL A 11 -10.42 -47.22 -25.34
CA VAL A 11 -9.19 -47.10 -24.55
C VAL A 11 -9.23 -45.76 -23.85
N ILE A 12 -9.36 -45.77 -22.52
CA ILE A 12 -9.21 -44.56 -21.70
C ILE A 12 -7.73 -44.46 -21.36
N SER A 13 -7.03 -43.53 -22.03
CA SER A 13 -5.64 -43.21 -21.70
C SER A 13 -5.62 -42.40 -20.41
N PHE A 14 -5.30 -43.05 -19.29
CA PHE A 14 -4.87 -42.36 -18.08
C PHE A 14 -3.47 -41.78 -18.33
N GLY A 15 -3.41 -40.58 -18.88
CA GLY A 15 -2.19 -39.79 -18.94
C GLY A 15 -1.97 -39.12 -17.60
N SER A 16 -1.05 -39.65 -16.79
CA SER A 16 -0.60 -38.99 -15.57
C SER A 16 0.13 -37.69 -15.92
N PRO A 17 -0.26 -36.52 -15.38
CA PRO A 17 0.46 -35.28 -15.59
C PRO A 17 1.71 -35.22 -14.70
N SER A 18 2.76 -35.93 -15.09
CA SER A 18 4.08 -35.78 -14.47
C SER A 18 4.68 -34.43 -14.89
N VAL A 19 4.36 -33.38 -14.15
CA VAL A 19 4.85 -32.00 -14.37
C VAL A 19 6.37 -31.99 -14.33
N THR A 20 6.99 -31.74 -15.47
CA THR A 20 8.45 -31.63 -15.61
C THR A 20 8.89 -30.17 -15.49
N TRP A 21 10.02 -29.91 -14.84
CA TRP A 21 10.58 -28.57 -14.76
C TRP A 21 10.84 -28.00 -16.16
N GLY A 22 10.09 -26.96 -16.54
CA GLY A 22 10.11 -26.34 -17.87
C GLY A 22 8.73 -25.95 -18.42
N ASP A 23 7.63 -26.32 -17.76
CA ASP A 23 6.26 -26.02 -18.25
C ASP A 23 5.91 -24.51 -18.23
N PHE A 24 5.32 -24.02 -19.32
CA PHE A 24 4.80 -22.65 -19.46
C PHE A 24 3.64 -22.40 -18.48
N VAL A 25 3.85 -21.53 -17.48
CA VAL A 25 2.78 -21.05 -16.60
C VAL A 25 2.16 -19.78 -17.20
N ARG A 26 0.84 -19.76 -17.42
CA ARG A 26 0.13 -18.53 -17.80
C ARG A 26 -0.36 -17.81 -16.55
N VAL A 27 0.04 -16.55 -16.43
CA VAL A 27 -0.14 -15.73 -15.22
C VAL A 27 -0.93 -14.48 -15.54
N LEU A 28 -2.06 -14.29 -14.86
CA LEU A 28 -2.72 -12.99 -14.78
C LEU A 28 -2.14 -12.24 -13.57
N PHE A 29 -1.40 -11.15 -13.80
CA PHE A 29 -0.73 -10.40 -12.72
C PHE A 29 -1.43 -9.07 -12.40
N ALA A 30 -1.92 -8.93 -11.17
CA ALA A 30 -2.53 -7.73 -10.63
C ALA A 30 -1.50 -6.85 -9.89
N HIS A 31 -1.19 -5.68 -10.45
CA HIS A 31 -0.26 -4.74 -9.82
C HIS A 31 -0.89 -3.98 -8.63
N GLY A 32 -0.05 -3.46 -7.74
CA GLY A 32 -0.47 -2.65 -6.59
C GLY A 32 -1.05 -1.28 -6.97
N PHE A 33 -1.41 -0.46 -5.97
CA PHE A 33 -2.02 0.86 -6.17
C PHE A 33 -1.15 1.79 -7.03
N GLU A 34 0.09 2.06 -6.60
CA GLU A 34 1.14 2.72 -7.41
C GLU A 34 1.86 1.75 -8.37
N GLY A 35 1.21 0.66 -8.76
CA GLY A 35 1.79 -0.35 -9.64
C GLY A 35 1.62 -0.01 -11.13
N SER A 36 2.38 -0.70 -11.97
CA SER A 36 2.21 -0.67 -13.42
C SER A 36 2.25 -2.07 -14.04
N PRO A 37 1.69 -2.25 -15.26
CA PRO A 37 1.88 -3.46 -16.08
C PRO A 37 3.32 -3.86 -16.39
N THR A 38 4.29 -2.95 -16.18
CA THR A 38 5.72 -3.13 -16.47
C THR A 38 6.58 -3.15 -15.21
N GLY A 39 5.98 -3.17 -14.02
CA GLY A 39 6.70 -3.15 -12.75
C GLY A 39 7.58 -4.40 -12.53
N SER A 40 8.59 -4.26 -11.65
CA SER A 40 9.66 -5.27 -11.45
C SER A 40 9.16 -6.70 -11.18
N LYS A 41 8.03 -6.88 -10.48
CA LYS A 41 7.44 -8.20 -10.24
C LYS A 41 6.94 -8.88 -11.53
N VAL A 42 6.41 -8.10 -12.47
CA VAL A 42 5.97 -8.58 -13.79
C VAL A 42 7.17 -8.94 -14.66
N ALA A 43 8.17 -8.05 -14.69
CA ALA A 43 9.44 -8.29 -15.39
C ALA A 43 10.14 -9.54 -14.86
N TYR A 44 10.23 -9.72 -13.54
CA TYR A 44 10.81 -10.92 -12.94
C TYR A 44 10.09 -12.21 -13.38
N MET A 45 8.76 -12.26 -13.30
CA MET A 45 7.99 -13.43 -13.72
C MET A 45 8.12 -13.74 -15.23
N ARG A 46 8.13 -12.70 -16.08
CA ARG A 46 8.25 -12.90 -17.53
C ARG A 46 9.68 -13.22 -17.97
N ASP A 47 10.62 -12.38 -17.55
CA ASP A 47 11.94 -12.28 -18.16
C ASP A 47 12.97 -13.18 -17.45
N ALA A 48 12.79 -13.42 -16.14
CA ALA A 48 13.67 -14.31 -15.36
C ALA A 48 13.09 -15.72 -15.14
N LEU A 49 11.76 -15.89 -15.10
CA LEU A 49 11.11 -17.20 -14.96
C LEU A 49 10.54 -17.78 -16.27
N GLY A 50 10.48 -16.98 -17.34
CA GLY A 50 9.95 -17.43 -18.64
C GLY A 50 8.43 -17.66 -18.66
N TRP A 51 7.68 -17.08 -17.72
CA TRP A 51 6.22 -17.26 -17.64
C TRP A 51 5.47 -16.37 -18.65
N ASP A 52 4.29 -16.83 -19.08
CA ASP A 52 3.40 -16.08 -19.97
C ASP A 52 2.54 -15.12 -19.13
N VAL A 53 3.06 -13.90 -18.91
CA VAL A 53 2.48 -12.94 -17.95
C VAL A 53 1.64 -11.85 -18.62
N THR A 54 0.32 -11.98 -18.53
CA THR A 54 -0.65 -10.94 -18.83
C THR A 54 -0.81 -10.03 -17.61
N ALA A 55 -0.42 -8.76 -17.72
CA ALA A 55 -0.58 -7.76 -16.67
C ALA A 55 -1.47 -6.59 -17.17
N PRO A 56 -2.76 -6.52 -16.79
CA PRO A 56 -3.61 -5.40 -17.17
C PRO A 56 -3.30 -4.14 -16.35
N LYS A 57 -3.67 -2.95 -16.86
CA LYS A 57 -3.66 -1.72 -16.08
C LYS A 57 -4.84 -1.75 -15.10
N MET A 58 -4.57 -2.00 -13.82
CA MET A 58 -5.62 -2.22 -12.81
C MET A 58 -6.58 -1.03 -12.67
N SER A 59 -6.10 0.20 -12.83
CA SER A 59 -6.92 1.42 -12.75
C SER A 59 -7.75 1.72 -14.01
N GLN A 60 -7.83 0.81 -15.00
CA GLN A 60 -8.57 1.00 -16.26
C GLN A 60 -10.07 1.30 -16.06
N LEU A 61 -10.69 0.77 -14.99
CA LEU A 61 -12.12 0.94 -14.70
C LEU A 61 -12.39 1.85 -13.48
N GLY A 62 -11.37 2.52 -12.96
CA GLY A 62 -11.41 3.27 -11.70
C GLY A 62 -10.42 2.74 -10.67
N TRP A 63 -10.27 3.46 -9.57
CA TRP A 63 -9.28 3.17 -8.52
C TRP A 63 -9.80 2.26 -7.42
N SER A 64 -11.12 2.11 -7.27
CA SER A 64 -11.75 1.32 -6.22
C SER A 64 -11.41 -0.17 -6.31
N ILE A 65 -11.42 -0.88 -5.17
CA ILE A 65 -11.13 -2.31 -5.15
C ILE A 65 -12.19 -3.11 -5.93
N ALA A 66 -13.42 -2.60 -6.02
CA ALA A 66 -14.46 -3.11 -6.92
C ALA A 66 -14.04 -3.01 -8.40
N SER A 67 -13.65 -1.82 -8.87
CA SER A 67 -13.19 -1.62 -10.26
C SER A 67 -11.95 -2.44 -10.60
N GLN A 68 -11.00 -2.56 -9.68
CA GLN A 68 -9.78 -3.37 -9.89
C GLN A 68 -10.08 -4.88 -9.90
N THR A 69 -11.05 -5.34 -9.11
CA THR A 69 -11.54 -6.73 -9.15
C THR A 69 -12.22 -7.05 -10.48
N GLU A 70 -13.07 -6.13 -10.98
CA GLU A 70 -13.76 -6.25 -12.27
C GLU A 70 -12.77 -6.30 -13.46
N VAL A 71 -11.62 -5.63 -13.39
CA VAL A 71 -10.56 -5.77 -14.41
C VAL A 71 -10.06 -7.21 -14.50
N LEU A 72 -9.76 -7.86 -13.37
CA LEU A 72 -9.28 -9.25 -13.36
C LEU A 72 -10.34 -10.24 -13.83
N ILE A 73 -11.58 -10.05 -13.37
CA ILE A 73 -12.75 -10.84 -13.81
C ILE A 73 -12.89 -10.78 -15.34
N ARG A 74 -12.76 -9.59 -15.95
CA ARG A 74 -12.81 -9.40 -17.42
C ARG A 74 -11.64 -10.00 -18.19
N HIS A 75 -10.57 -10.46 -17.53
CA HIS A 75 -9.54 -11.28 -18.16
C HIS A 75 -9.83 -12.77 -17.93
N MET A 76 -10.16 -13.17 -16.70
CA MET A 76 -10.52 -14.56 -16.36
C MET A 76 -11.73 -15.10 -17.14
N ASP A 77 -12.69 -14.24 -17.51
CA ASP A 77 -13.87 -14.61 -18.30
C ASP A 77 -13.58 -14.70 -19.83
N LYS A 78 -12.39 -14.28 -20.28
CA LYS A 78 -11.96 -14.35 -21.70
C LYS A 78 -10.88 -15.41 -21.94
N GLU A 79 -9.94 -15.51 -21.01
CA GLU A 79 -8.67 -16.21 -21.15
C GLU A 79 -8.47 -17.14 -19.95
N GLN A 80 -7.93 -18.34 -20.21
CA GLN A 80 -7.59 -19.27 -19.14
C GLN A 80 -6.18 -18.99 -18.64
N PHE A 81 -6.04 -18.84 -17.33
CA PHE A 81 -4.78 -18.70 -16.62
C PHE A 81 -4.59 -19.89 -15.68
N ASP A 82 -3.35 -20.25 -15.42
CA ASP A 82 -2.99 -21.34 -14.52
C ASP A 82 -2.71 -20.77 -13.11
N LEU A 83 -2.22 -19.54 -13.05
CA LEU A 83 -2.00 -18.73 -11.85
C LEU A 83 -2.66 -17.35 -12.00
N VAL A 84 -3.34 -16.87 -10.96
CA VAL A 84 -3.63 -15.44 -10.77
C VAL A 84 -2.72 -14.94 -9.65
N ALA A 85 -1.82 -14.02 -10.00
CA ALA A 85 -0.89 -13.41 -9.05
C ALA A 85 -1.31 -11.96 -8.77
N GLY A 86 -1.08 -11.45 -7.57
CA GLY A 86 -1.37 -10.06 -7.25
C GLY A 86 -0.53 -9.52 -6.10
N SER A 87 -0.11 -8.26 -6.18
CA SER A 87 0.69 -7.61 -5.13
C SER A 87 -0.01 -6.38 -4.54
N SER A 88 0.12 -6.14 -3.23
CA SER A 88 -0.51 -5.01 -2.54
C SER A 88 -2.04 -5.02 -2.81
N MET A 89 -2.64 -3.90 -3.20
CA MET A 89 -4.07 -3.83 -3.54
C MET A 89 -4.48 -4.74 -4.72
N GLY A 90 -3.56 -5.05 -5.64
CA GLY A 90 -3.78 -6.06 -6.67
C GLY A 90 -3.90 -7.49 -6.10
N GLY A 91 -3.23 -7.76 -4.98
CA GLY A 91 -3.43 -9.00 -4.21
C GLY A 91 -4.82 -9.09 -3.60
N LEU A 92 -5.33 -7.99 -3.05
CA LEU A 92 -6.72 -7.90 -2.58
C LEU A 92 -7.72 -8.11 -3.76
N ALA A 93 -7.42 -7.54 -4.93
CA ALA A 93 -8.26 -7.68 -6.12
C ALA A 93 -8.29 -9.14 -6.61
N ALA A 94 -7.14 -9.83 -6.63
CA ALA A 94 -7.05 -11.25 -6.97
C ALA A 94 -7.83 -12.13 -5.98
N ALA A 95 -7.77 -11.83 -4.68
CA ALA A 95 -8.52 -12.54 -3.65
C ALA A 95 -10.04 -12.34 -3.78
N ASN A 96 -10.49 -11.13 -4.11
CA ASN A 96 -11.90 -10.85 -4.41
C ASN A 96 -12.36 -11.53 -5.72
N ALA A 97 -11.58 -11.43 -6.80
CA ALA A 97 -11.90 -12.07 -8.07
C ALA A 97 -12.01 -13.60 -7.93
N SER A 98 -11.13 -14.20 -7.12
CA SER A 98 -11.26 -15.60 -6.69
C SER A 98 -12.59 -15.90 -6.02
N SER A 99 -13.01 -15.08 -5.05
CA SER A 99 -14.28 -15.29 -4.32
C SER A 99 -15.49 -15.17 -5.25
N MET A 100 -15.39 -14.35 -6.31
CA MET A 100 -16.43 -14.12 -7.31
C MET A 100 -16.38 -15.08 -8.52
N ARG A 101 -15.38 -15.96 -8.60
CA ARG A 101 -15.22 -16.96 -9.68
C ARG A 101 -14.80 -18.35 -9.14
N PRO A 102 -15.53 -18.95 -8.17
CA PRO A 102 -15.13 -20.20 -7.50
C PRO A 102 -15.11 -21.46 -8.39
N GLY A 103 -15.51 -21.35 -9.67
CA GLY A 103 -15.42 -22.42 -10.66
C GLY A 103 -14.23 -22.28 -11.62
N ALA A 104 -13.31 -21.34 -11.40
CA ALA A 104 -12.14 -21.14 -12.25
C ALA A 104 -11.04 -22.16 -11.91
N ALA A 105 -10.33 -22.66 -12.93
CA ALA A 105 -9.27 -23.65 -12.77
C ALA A 105 -7.92 -23.05 -12.33
N ILE A 106 -7.95 -22.02 -11.47
CA ILE A 106 -6.79 -21.19 -11.11
C ILE A 106 -6.17 -21.59 -9.76
N ARG A 107 -4.95 -21.09 -9.53
CA ARG A 107 -4.31 -20.97 -8.21
C ARG A 107 -3.97 -19.50 -7.94
N LEU A 108 -3.71 -19.14 -6.68
CA LEU A 108 -3.49 -17.75 -6.27
C LEU A 108 -2.13 -17.52 -5.60
N LEU A 109 -1.37 -16.54 -6.09
CA LEU A 109 -0.16 -16.02 -5.43
C LEU A 109 -0.39 -14.56 -4.99
N LEU A 110 -0.47 -14.33 -3.69
CA LEU A 110 -0.75 -13.01 -3.12
C LEU A 110 0.52 -12.46 -2.44
N ILE A 111 1.06 -11.34 -2.92
CA ILE A 111 2.36 -10.80 -2.51
C ILE A 111 2.16 -9.49 -1.72
N ALA A 112 2.30 -9.56 -0.40
CA ALA A 112 1.93 -8.50 0.54
C ALA A 112 0.50 -7.95 0.28
N PRO A 113 -0.55 -8.80 0.26
CA PRO A 113 -1.91 -8.38 -0.10
C PRO A 113 -2.50 -7.40 0.91
N SER A 114 -3.06 -6.30 0.42
CA SER A 114 -3.69 -5.23 1.23
C SER A 114 -5.07 -5.63 1.79
N PHE A 115 -5.13 -6.75 2.53
CA PHE A 115 -6.27 -7.04 3.41
C PHE A 115 -6.45 -5.90 4.43
N GLY A 116 -7.69 -5.68 4.91
CA GLY A 116 -7.97 -4.59 5.84
C GLY A 116 -7.83 -3.19 5.24
N LEU A 117 -7.97 -3.02 3.92
CA LEU A 117 -7.84 -1.73 3.20
C LEU A 117 -8.73 -0.61 3.78
N SER A 118 -9.88 -0.94 4.35
CA SER A 118 -10.80 0.00 5.02
C SER A 118 -10.36 0.42 6.42
N GLU A 119 -9.48 -0.34 7.06
CA GLU A 119 -8.92 -0.05 8.39
C GLU A 119 -7.52 0.57 8.31
N ASN A 120 -6.73 0.15 7.30
CA ASN A 120 -5.32 0.49 7.13
C ASN A 120 -5.11 1.26 5.83
N TRP A 121 -5.57 2.52 5.83
CA TRP A 121 -5.26 3.51 4.80
C TRP A 121 -4.86 4.82 5.48
N GLU A 122 -3.94 5.57 4.88
CA GLU A 122 -3.28 6.68 5.56
C GLU A 122 -4.22 7.89 5.79
N GLY A 123 -4.14 8.49 6.99
CA GLY A 123 -5.02 9.59 7.39
C GLY A 123 -6.51 9.20 7.41
N MET A 124 -6.83 8.03 7.98
CA MET A 124 -8.19 7.46 8.11
C MET A 124 -8.74 7.49 9.55
N GLU A 125 -8.28 8.43 10.37
CA GLU A 125 -9.01 8.82 11.58
C GLU A 125 -10.47 9.17 11.24
N GLU A 126 -11.36 9.05 12.22
CA GLU A 126 -12.80 9.17 11.99
C GLU A 126 -13.21 10.55 11.42
N ALA A 127 -12.47 11.60 11.76
CA ALA A 127 -12.60 12.92 11.13
C ALA A 127 -12.24 12.91 9.64
N GLY A 128 -11.16 12.23 9.25
CA GLY A 128 -10.70 12.12 7.84
C GLY A 128 -11.65 11.30 6.96
N ARG A 129 -12.24 10.23 7.51
CA ARG A 129 -13.32 9.47 6.85
C ARG A 129 -14.61 10.29 6.74
N SER A 130 -15.01 10.96 7.81
CA SER A 130 -16.21 11.82 7.83
C SER A 130 -16.11 12.97 6.83
N ALA A 131 -14.93 13.60 6.71
CA ALA A 131 -14.68 14.65 5.73
C ALA A 131 -14.82 14.15 4.29
N TRP A 132 -14.14 13.04 3.93
CA TRP A 132 -14.24 12.46 2.57
C TRP A 132 -15.67 12.02 2.25
N LYS A 133 -16.40 11.44 3.22
CA LYS A 133 -17.81 11.07 3.06
C LYS A 133 -18.73 12.27 2.81
N HIS A 134 -18.36 13.46 3.28
CA HIS A 134 -19.11 14.69 3.07
C HIS A 134 -18.74 15.43 1.77
N THR A 135 -17.46 15.44 1.39
CA THR A 135 -16.99 16.03 0.12
C THR A 135 -17.31 15.15 -1.09
N GLY A 136 -17.46 13.84 -0.90
CA GLY A 136 -17.65 12.86 -1.97
C GLY A 136 -16.35 12.49 -2.71
N GLU A 137 -15.27 13.24 -2.50
CA GLU A 137 -13.96 13.04 -3.11
C GLU A 137 -12.79 13.47 -2.21
N ARG A 138 -11.62 12.85 -2.38
CA ARG A 138 -10.37 13.18 -1.68
C ARG A 138 -9.20 13.08 -2.66
N ARG A 139 -8.31 14.08 -2.66
CA ARG A 139 -7.05 14.02 -3.42
C ARG A 139 -6.10 13.02 -2.74
N TYR A 140 -5.51 12.14 -3.54
CA TYR A 140 -4.37 11.31 -3.17
C TYR A 140 -3.16 11.81 -3.96
N THR A 141 -2.06 12.04 -3.27
CA THR A 141 -0.79 12.46 -3.84
C THR A 141 0.30 11.56 -3.26
N GLY A 142 0.75 10.58 -4.06
CA GLY A 142 1.81 9.62 -3.74
C GLY A 142 3.09 9.90 -4.53
N PHE A 143 3.88 8.86 -4.81
CA PHE A 143 5.18 8.98 -5.47
C PHE A 143 5.07 9.35 -6.96
N GLU A 144 4.21 8.65 -7.70
CA GLU A 144 3.95 8.89 -9.15
C GLU A 144 2.48 9.24 -9.45
N LEU A 145 1.60 9.23 -8.45
CA LEU A 145 0.16 9.42 -8.61
C LEU A 145 -0.33 10.67 -7.89
N ASP A 146 -0.85 11.64 -8.65
CA ASP A 146 -1.66 12.74 -8.15
C ASP A 146 -3.06 12.64 -8.77
N ILE A 147 -4.03 12.22 -7.97
CA ILE A 147 -5.37 11.80 -8.44
C ILE A 147 -6.45 12.18 -7.45
N ILE A 148 -7.70 12.27 -7.93
CA ILE A 148 -8.88 12.44 -7.09
C ILE A 148 -9.59 11.08 -6.96
N LEU A 149 -9.76 10.61 -5.72
CA LEU A 149 -10.46 9.37 -5.40
C LEU A 149 -11.90 9.68 -4.97
N PRO A 150 -12.93 9.09 -5.61
CA PRO A 150 -14.31 9.24 -5.18
C PRO A 150 -14.56 8.45 -3.88
N TRP A 151 -15.57 8.83 -3.10
CA TRP A 151 -15.98 8.12 -1.87
C TRP A 151 -16.31 6.64 -2.12
N GLU A 152 -16.75 6.28 -3.33
CA GLU A 152 -16.95 4.90 -3.81
C GLU A 152 -15.69 4.02 -3.63
N PHE A 153 -14.48 4.59 -3.63
CA PHE A 153 -13.26 3.90 -3.24
C PHE A 153 -13.40 3.28 -1.84
N MET A 154 -13.80 4.05 -0.83
CA MET A 154 -13.97 3.58 0.54
C MET A 154 -15.22 2.71 0.70
N GLU A 155 -16.32 3.03 0.02
CA GLU A 155 -17.51 2.16 0.03
C GLU A 155 -17.21 0.77 -0.56
N SER A 156 -16.26 0.64 -1.47
CA SER A 156 -15.78 -0.65 -1.95
C SER A 156 -14.84 -1.33 -0.95
N ALA A 157 -13.92 -0.58 -0.33
CA ALA A 157 -12.99 -1.11 0.67
C ALA A 157 -13.74 -1.71 1.87
N GLU A 158 -14.69 -0.97 2.46
CA GLU A 158 -15.54 -1.43 3.58
C GLU A 158 -16.27 -2.77 3.29
N LYS A 159 -16.51 -3.09 2.02
CA LYS A 159 -17.20 -4.32 1.59
C LYS A 159 -16.26 -5.44 1.12
N MET A 160 -15.01 -5.12 0.76
CA MET A 160 -14.12 -6.01 0.00
C MET A 160 -12.71 -6.18 0.61
N SER A 161 -12.44 -5.61 1.79
CA SER A 161 -11.15 -5.75 2.51
C SER A 161 -10.83 -7.15 3.05
N TRP A 162 -11.84 -8.02 3.20
CA TRP A 162 -11.70 -9.34 3.83
C TRP A 162 -12.38 -10.46 3.03
N PRO A 163 -11.98 -10.71 1.76
CA PRO A 163 -12.54 -11.77 0.93
C PRO A 163 -12.04 -13.15 1.38
N LYS A 164 -12.91 -14.16 1.30
CA LYS A 164 -12.50 -15.57 1.45
C LYS A 164 -12.15 -16.14 0.07
N THR A 165 -10.90 -16.56 -0.13
CA THR A 165 -10.47 -17.11 -1.42
C THR A 165 -11.11 -18.48 -1.65
N ALA A 166 -11.53 -18.75 -2.88
CA ALA A 166 -12.17 -20.00 -3.28
C ALA A 166 -11.19 -21.07 -3.83
N HIS A 167 -9.96 -20.66 -4.15
CA HIS A 167 -8.95 -21.51 -4.79
C HIS A 167 -7.74 -21.72 -3.86
N PRO A 168 -6.87 -22.71 -4.12
CA PRO A 168 -5.61 -22.86 -3.40
C PRO A 168 -4.78 -21.58 -3.49
N THR A 169 -4.37 -21.05 -2.34
CA THR A 169 -3.74 -19.73 -2.22
C THR A 169 -2.41 -19.84 -1.48
N ALA A 170 -1.34 -19.28 -2.04
CA ALA A 170 -0.13 -18.95 -1.31
C ALA A 170 -0.09 -17.43 -1.07
N ILE A 171 0.08 -17.01 0.19
CA ILE A 171 0.42 -15.63 0.53
C ILE A 171 1.93 -15.57 0.80
N MET A 172 2.64 -14.61 0.22
CA MET A 172 4.02 -14.28 0.54
C MET A 172 4.07 -12.86 1.12
N HIS A 173 4.53 -12.70 2.37
CA HIS A 173 4.41 -11.44 3.11
C HIS A 173 5.68 -11.14 3.93
N GLY A 174 6.19 -9.91 3.86
CA GLY A 174 7.38 -9.48 4.57
C GLY A 174 7.10 -9.23 6.06
N ILE A 175 7.92 -9.75 6.96
CA ILE A 175 7.77 -9.50 8.40
C ILE A 175 8.01 -8.04 8.77
N ASN A 176 8.71 -7.28 7.91
CA ASN A 176 9.02 -5.86 8.05
C ASN A 176 8.14 -4.99 7.10
N ASP A 177 6.92 -5.45 6.78
CA ASP A 177 5.97 -4.67 5.96
C ASP A 177 5.34 -3.54 6.78
N ALA A 178 5.85 -2.32 6.57
CA ALA A 178 5.36 -1.08 7.19
C ALA A 178 4.17 -0.43 6.47
N VAL A 179 3.66 -1.02 5.37
CA VAL A 179 2.54 -0.48 4.58
C VAL A 179 1.26 -1.30 4.81
N VAL A 180 1.39 -2.62 4.91
CA VAL A 180 0.30 -3.54 5.26
C VAL A 180 0.76 -4.44 6.40
N PRO A 181 0.13 -4.40 7.58
CA PRO A 181 0.50 -5.27 8.70
C PRO A 181 0.39 -6.76 8.35
N ILE A 182 1.48 -7.50 8.54
CA ILE A 182 1.53 -8.96 8.32
C ILE A 182 0.49 -9.74 9.15
N SER A 183 0.06 -9.19 10.29
CA SER A 183 -1.04 -9.71 11.11
C SER A 183 -2.34 -9.92 10.33
N TYR A 184 -2.62 -9.12 9.30
CA TYR A 184 -3.79 -9.29 8.44
C TYR A 184 -3.68 -10.53 7.55
N SER A 185 -2.48 -10.87 7.08
CA SER A 185 -2.24 -12.10 6.32
C SER A 185 -2.18 -13.34 7.21
N ARG A 186 -1.70 -13.21 8.46
CA ARG A 186 -1.82 -14.26 9.49
C ARG A 186 -3.28 -14.61 9.75
N LYS A 187 -4.12 -13.61 10.05
CA LYS A 187 -5.57 -13.76 10.23
C LYS A 187 -6.25 -14.48 9.06
N VAL A 188 -5.96 -14.09 7.80
CA VAL A 188 -6.57 -14.75 6.62
C VAL A 188 -6.11 -16.21 6.48
N ALA A 189 -4.86 -16.53 6.82
CA ALA A 189 -4.36 -17.90 6.80
C ALA A 189 -4.95 -18.77 7.93
N GLU A 190 -5.19 -18.19 9.12
CA GLU A 190 -5.88 -18.85 10.24
C GLU A 190 -7.36 -19.11 9.92
N GLU A 191 -8.04 -18.18 9.24
CA GLU A 191 -9.47 -18.30 8.89
C GLU A 191 -9.77 -19.21 7.68
N CYS A 192 -8.78 -19.53 6.83
CA CYS A 192 -9.00 -20.15 5.52
C CYS A 192 -8.06 -21.33 5.26
N ALA A 193 -8.53 -22.58 5.45
CA ALA A 193 -7.73 -23.80 5.30
C ALA A 193 -7.15 -24.06 3.88
N ASN A 194 -7.57 -23.31 2.86
CA ASN A 194 -7.02 -23.31 1.50
C ASN A 194 -5.91 -22.27 1.27
N VAL A 195 -5.48 -21.57 2.33
CA VAL A 195 -4.44 -20.53 2.31
C VAL A 195 -3.19 -21.02 3.04
N LYS A 196 -2.02 -20.86 2.42
CA LYS A 196 -0.70 -21.10 3.03
C LYS A 196 0.08 -19.79 3.09
N LEU A 197 0.47 -19.36 4.30
CA LEU A 197 1.29 -18.17 4.50
C LEU A 197 2.78 -18.53 4.45
N HIS A 198 3.54 -17.73 3.70
CA HIS A 198 4.98 -17.74 3.59
C HIS A 198 5.50 -16.39 4.09
N GLU A 199 5.91 -16.34 5.36
CA GLU A 199 6.54 -15.16 5.95
C GLU A 199 8.02 -15.09 5.52
N VAL A 200 8.50 -13.89 5.20
CA VAL A 200 9.86 -13.66 4.68
C VAL A 200 10.50 -12.42 5.31
N ASP A 201 11.81 -12.36 5.38
CA ASP A 201 12.55 -11.20 5.88
C ASP A 201 12.74 -10.15 4.77
N ASP A 202 11.71 -9.33 4.58
CA ASP A 202 11.58 -8.33 3.50
C ASP A 202 10.56 -7.24 3.91
N ASN A 203 10.44 -6.18 3.10
CA ASN A 203 9.47 -5.08 3.25
C ASN A 203 8.35 -5.15 2.20
N HIS A 204 7.40 -4.20 2.21
CA HIS A 204 6.25 -4.18 1.28
C HIS A 204 6.58 -4.31 -0.21
N ARG A 205 7.74 -3.80 -0.64
CA ARG A 205 8.15 -3.89 -2.05
C ARG A 205 8.59 -5.31 -2.41
N MET A 206 8.92 -6.17 -1.45
CA MET A 206 9.18 -7.61 -1.59
C MET A 206 10.23 -7.90 -2.66
N LYS A 207 11.41 -7.26 -2.58
CA LYS A 207 12.45 -7.30 -3.62
C LYS A 207 13.42 -8.47 -3.43
N GLU A 208 13.92 -8.64 -2.21
CA GLU A 208 14.95 -9.64 -1.88
C GLU A 208 14.39 -11.07 -1.87
N SER A 209 13.08 -11.17 -1.68
CA SER A 209 12.30 -12.42 -1.66
C SER A 209 11.72 -12.84 -3.00
N LEU A 210 11.89 -12.08 -4.09
CA LEU A 210 11.35 -12.46 -5.42
C LEU A 210 11.83 -13.86 -5.84
N ARG A 211 13.07 -14.22 -5.49
CA ARG A 211 13.68 -15.54 -5.72
C ARG A 211 12.94 -16.74 -5.09
N LEU A 212 11.99 -16.52 -4.19
CA LEU A 212 11.17 -17.56 -3.54
C LEU A 212 9.87 -17.87 -4.30
N ILE A 213 9.46 -16.98 -5.21
CA ILE A 213 8.25 -17.12 -6.03
C ILE A 213 8.19 -18.47 -6.79
N PRO A 214 9.27 -18.97 -7.42
CA PRO A 214 9.23 -20.23 -8.16
C PRO A 214 8.90 -21.43 -7.27
N ASP A 215 9.54 -21.54 -6.11
CA ASP A 215 9.35 -22.68 -5.19
C ASP A 215 7.95 -22.66 -4.54
N ILE A 216 7.48 -21.47 -4.16
CA ILE A 216 6.13 -21.25 -3.62
C ILE A 216 5.07 -21.65 -4.66
N VAL A 217 5.21 -21.17 -5.90
CA VAL A 217 4.27 -21.52 -6.99
C VAL A 217 4.39 -23.00 -7.36
N ALA A 218 5.58 -23.59 -7.40
CA ALA A 218 5.74 -25.02 -7.69
C ALA A 218 5.09 -25.91 -6.62
N GLY A 219 5.16 -25.53 -5.32
CA GLY A 219 4.41 -26.18 -4.25
C GLY A 219 2.90 -26.05 -4.43
N LEU A 220 2.43 -24.83 -4.73
CA LEU A 220 1.02 -24.54 -4.99
C LEU A 220 0.47 -25.29 -6.22
N MET A 221 1.29 -25.50 -7.25
CA MET A 221 0.95 -26.24 -8.46
C MET A 221 0.76 -27.73 -8.19
N ARG A 222 1.66 -28.39 -7.44
CA ARG A 222 1.52 -29.80 -7.02
C ARG A 222 0.27 -30.02 -6.15
N GLY A 223 0.06 -29.14 -5.17
CA GLY A 223 -1.11 -29.19 -4.29
C GLY A 223 -1.07 -30.32 -3.25
N ALA A 224 -1.98 -30.25 -2.26
CA ALA A 224 -1.94 -31.11 -1.08
C ALA A 224 -2.17 -32.61 -1.36
N GLY A 225 -2.73 -32.96 -2.52
CA GLY A 225 -2.93 -34.35 -2.93
C GLY A 225 -1.62 -35.11 -3.15
N ASP A 226 -0.60 -34.46 -3.73
CA ASP A 226 0.69 -35.08 -4.04
C ASP A 226 1.58 -35.19 -2.79
N GLU A 227 1.52 -34.22 -1.87
CA GLU A 227 2.18 -34.34 -0.55
C GLU A 227 1.56 -35.51 0.25
N ALA A 228 0.23 -35.65 0.24
CA ALA A 228 -0.46 -36.77 0.85
C ALA A 228 -0.16 -38.11 0.16
N ALA A 229 -0.07 -38.15 -1.18
CA ALA A 229 0.29 -39.36 -1.93
C ALA A 229 1.73 -39.80 -1.64
N THR A 230 2.68 -38.87 -1.59
CA THR A 230 4.09 -39.16 -1.26
C THR A 230 4.20 -39.71 0.17
N LEU A 231 3.51 -39.09 1.13
CA LEU A 231 3.49 -39.56 2.52
C LEU A 231 2.78 -40.93 2.65
N LEU A 232 1.69 -41.15 1.91
CA LEU A 232 1.00 -42.44 1.85
C LEU A 232 1.83 -43.54 1.19
N GLU A 233 2.71 -43.20 0.25
CA GLU A 233 3.66 -44.13 -0.38
C GLU A 233 4.80 -44.49 0.58
N GLU A 234 5.33 -43.54 1.36
CA GLU A 234 6.25 -43.83 2.47
C GLU A 234 5.59 -44.69 3.57
N ILE A 235 4.31 -44.45 3.88
CA ILE A 235 3.55 -45.21 4.88
C ILE A 235 3.22 -46.61 4.35
N HIS A 236 2.78 -46.78 3.10
CA HIS A 236 2.54 -48.10 2.49
C HIS A 236 3.83 -48.95 2.46
N ASN A 237 4.98 -48.33 2.18
CA ASN A 237 6.28 -49.02 2.21
C ASN A 237 6.74 -49.40 3.64
N ARG A 238 6.05 -48.96 4.69
CA ARG A 238 6.35 -49.30 6.10
C ARG A 238 5.27 -50.10 6.81
N GLN A 239 4.00 -49.97 6.43
CA GLN A 239 2.86 -50.60 7.10
C GLN A 239 1.80 -51.07 6.09
N GLY A 240 1.93 -52.32 5.65
CA GLY A 240 0.83 -53.03 5.00
C GLY A 240 -0.08 -53.71 6.03
N ILE A 241 -1.34 -53.28 6.15
CA ILE A 241 -2.49 -54.02 6.70
C ILE A 241 -3.79 -53.39 6.19
N THR A 242 -4.89 -54.15 6.25
CA THR A 242 -6.12 -53.96 5.45
C THR A 242 -7.15 -52.99 6.03
N GLU A 243 -8.03 -52.49 5.16
CA GLU A 243 -9.29 -51.84 5.51
C GLU A 243 -10.19 -52.73 6.38
N GLU A 244 -11.00 -52.12 7.26
CA GLU A 244 -12.27 -52.71 7.70
C GLU A 244 -13.34 -51.61 7.85
N LYS A 245 -14.62 -52.00 7.72
CA LYS A 245 -15.76 -51.13 7.41
C LYS A 245 -16.78 -51.16 8.54
N LEU A 246 -17.34 -50.01 8.93
CA LEU A 246 -18.44 -49.92 9.90
C LEU A 246 -19.51 -48.90 9.46
N GLU A 247 -20.77 -49.17 9.85
CA GLU A 247 -21.99 -48.55 9.30
C GLU A 247 -22.88 -47.91 10.39
N VAL A 248 -23.90 -47.16 9.96
CA VAL A 248 -24.82 -46.35 10.78
C VAL A 248 -26.09 -47.12 11.18
N PRO A 249 -26.69 -46.85 12.36
CA PRO A 249 -28.12 -47.12 12.62
C PRO A 249 -28.96 -45.87 13.02
N GLU A 250 -30.28 -46.04 13.07
CA GLU A 250 -31.34 -44.98 13.05
C GLU A 250 -32.62 -45.42 13.86
N GLN A 251 -33.69 -44.59 13.95
CA GLN A 251 -35.09 -44.92 14.43
C GLN A 251 -35.25 -45.21 15.97
N LEU A 252 -36.33 -44.97 16.77
CA LEU A 252 -37.71 -44.35 16.79
C LEU A 252 -37.93 -43.72 18.22
N SER A 253 -38.91 -42.91 18.67
CA SER A 253 -40.32 -42.51 18.36
C SER A 253 -41.43 -43.08 19.32
N THR A 254 -42.68 -42.54 19.26
CA THR A 254 -43.91 -42.79 20.10
C THR A 254 -43.99 -42.08 21.49
N GLY A 255 -45.16 -41.73 22.09
CA GLY A 255 -46.55 -41.52 21.60
C GLY A 255 -47.72 -41.62 22.65
N VAL A 256 -48.87 -40.92 22.42
CA VAL A 256 -50.31 -41.25 22.80
C VAL A 256 -51.06 -40.64 24.06
N SER A 257 -52.21 -39.91 23.82
CA SER A 257 -53.50 -39.60 24.57
C SER A 257 -53.61 -39.24 26.09
N GLY A 258 -54.68 -38.63 26.69
CA GLY A 258 -55.95 -37.95 26.26
C GLY A 258 -57.22 -38.14 27.19
N VAL A 259 -58.23 -37.23 27.19
CA VAL A 259 -59.68 -37.32 27.70
C VAL A 259 -60.12 -36.63 29.06
N GLU A 260 -61.40 -36.13 29.16
CA GLU A 260 -62.04 -35.14 30.11
C GLU A 260 -63.32 -35.66 30.93
N GLU A 261 -64.33 -34.99 31.59
CA GLU A 261 -64.90 -33.60 31.81
C GLU A 261 -66.04 -33.48 32.95
N GLN A 262 -66.50 -32.25 33.36
CA GLN A 262 -67.86 -31.77 33.92
C GLN A 262 -68.39 -31.77 35.43
N ASP A 263 -69.52 -31.03 35.72
CA ASP A 263 -70.00 -30.32 36.99
C ASP A 263 -71.49 -30.53 37.54
N PHE A 264 -71.92 -29.97 38.73
CA PHE A 264 -73.36 -29.79 39.21
C PHE A 264 -73.71 -28.84 40.46
N GLN A 265 -75.00 -28.44 40.75
CA GLN A 265 -75.54 -27.55 41.88
C GLN A 265 -77.10 -27.63 42.26
N VAL A 266 -77.62 -27.27 43.50
CA VAL A 266 -79.09 -27.08 43.97
C VAL A 266 -79.31 -26.26 45.33
N ALA A 267 -80.56 -25.86 45.80
CA ALA A 267 -80.96 -25.06 47.05
C ALA A 267 -82.47 -25.20 47.65
N ASP A 268 -82.89 -24.60 48.83
CA ASP A 268 -84.22 -24.72 49.61
C ASP A 268 -84.64 -23.57 50.69
N ASP A 269 -85.87 -23.52 51.34
CA ASP A 269 -86.58 -22.45 52.23
C ASP A 269 -87.68 -22.99 53.32
N VAL A 270 -88.56 -22.39 54.24
CA VAL A 270 -89.08 -21.08 54.90
C VAL A 270 -90.13 -21.26 56.14
N ASP A 271 -90.66 -20.19 56.89
CA ASP A 271 -91.95 -19.98 57.75
C ASP A 271 -92.02 -19.58 59.32
N ASP A 272 -93.17 -19.03 59.92
CA ASP A 272 -93.42 -18.39 61.31
C ASP A 272 -94.95 -18.24 61.88
N ASP A 273 -95.32 -17.85 63.17
CA ASP A 273 -96.65 -17.26 63.77
C ASP A 273 -96.89 -17.02 65.38
N HIS A 274 -98.12 -16.63 65.91
CA HIS A 274 -98.58 -15.78 67.12
C HIS A 274 -99.45 -16.31 68.37
N GLY A 275 -99.87 -15.45 69.39
CA GLY A 275 -100.98 -15.65 70.44
C GLY A 275 -101.22 -14.61 71.63
N SER A 276 -102.43 -14.47 72.30
CA SER A 276 -102.79 -13.45 73.40
C SER A 276 -104.13 -13.63 74.26
N ILE A 277 -104.45 -12.80 75.34
CA ILE A 277 -105.78 -12.32 75.96
C ILE A 277 -105.87 -12.06 77.54
N SER A 278 -106.93 -11.39 78.08
CA SER A 278 -107.04 -10.54 79.33
C SER A 278 -108.32 -10.64 80.27
N ASP A 279 -108.39 -9.82 81.37
CA ASP A 279 -109.55 -8.98 81.89
C ASP A 279 -109.94 -8.88 83.41
N ALA A 280 -110.65 -7.78 83.77
CA ALA A 280 -111.08 -7.30 85.12
C ALA A 280 -112.53 -6.68 85.12
N ALA A 281 -113.13 -5.89 86.05
CA ALA A 281 -112.82 -5.21 87.34
C ALA A 281 -114.13 -5.19 88.24
N ASN A 282 -114.67 -4.20 89.02
CA ASN A 282 -114.42 -2.79 89.42
C ASN A 282 -115.31 -2.37 90.66
N LYS A 283 -115.00 -1.29 91.43
CA LYS A 283 -115.95 -0.49 92.27
C LYS A 283 -115.33 0.86 92.74
N SER A 284 -116.11 1.96 92.78
CA SER A 284 -115.58 3.35 92.86
C SER A 284 -116.53 4.34 93.57
N GLU A 285 -116.02 5.52 93.97
CA GLU A 285 -116.60 6.89 93.81
C GLU A 285 -115.89 7.95 94.70
N GLU A 286 -115.75 7.77 96.03
CA GLU A 286 -114.98 8.74 96.85
C GLU A 286 -113.49 8.77 96.49
N ALA A 287 -112.95 7.62 96.06
CA ALA A 287 -111.60 7.52 95.53
C ALA A 287 -111.40 8.36 94.25
N GLU A 288 -112.45 8.68 93.48
CA GLU A 288 -112.30 9.34 92.17
C GLU A 288 -111.75 10.75 92.27
N LYS A 289 -111.95 11.43 93.41
CA LYS A 289 -111.49 12.81 93.58
C LYS A 289 -110.01 12.87 93.95
N GLU A 290 -109.56 12.01 94.85
CA GLU A 290 -108.13 11.82 95.12
C GLU A 290 -107.42 11.26 93.88
N ILE A 291 -108.06 10.36 93.12
CA ILE A 291 -107.58 9.89 91.82
C ILE A 291 -107.47 11.04 90.81
N GLN A 292 -108.41 11.98 90.74
CA GLN A 292 -108.33 13.13 89.82
C GLN A 292 -107.16 14.08 90.16
N ASP A 293 -106.97 14.41 91.44
CA ASP A 293 -105.84 15.25 91.86
C ASP A 293 -104.50 14.52 91.69
N MET A 294 -104.42 13.21 92.03
CA MET A 294 -103.25 12.38 91.73
C MET A 294 -103.01 12.21 90.22
N GLN A 295 -104.05 12.16 89.37
CA GLN A 295 -103.92 12.12 87.91
C GLN A 295 -103.42 13.45 87.34
N ALA A 296 -103.78 14.58 87.94
CA ALA A 296 -103.26 15.89 87.57
C ALA A 296 -101.77 16.02 87.97
N GLU A 297 -101.39 15.54 89.16
CA GLU A 297 -99.99 15.50 89.59
C GLU A 297 -99.16 14.47 88.79
N MET A 298 -99.69 13.29 88.52
CA MET A 298 -99.09 12.31 87.61
C MET A 298 -98.85 12.91 86.23
N LYS A 299 -99.84 13.53 85.59
CA LYS A 299 -99.64 14.17 84.27
C LYS A 299 -98.59 15.26 84.28
N ARG A 300 -98.43 15.98 85.39
CA ARG A 300 -97.36 16.96 85.56
C ARG A 300 -96.00 16.30 85.71
N LEU A 301 -95.90 15.23 86.49
CA LEU A 301 -94.69 14.42 86.65
C LEU A 301 -94.31 13.68 85.35
N GLU A 302 -95.28 13.16 84.59
CA GLU A 302 -95.11 12.57 83.27
C GLU A 302 -94.58 13.61 82.27
N ALA A 303 -95.14 14.83 82.25
CA ALA A 303 -94.62 15.91 81.41
C ALA A 303 -93.19 16.33 81.80
N GLU A 304 -92.88 16.40 83.10
CA GLU A 304 -91.53 16.72 83.58
C GLU A 304 -90.53 15.58 83.29
N MET A 305 -90.97 14.32 83.42
CA MET A 305 -90.20 13.12 83.06
C MET A 305 -89.95 13.05 81.55
N ALA A 306 -90.96 13.37 80.72
CA ALA A 306 -90.83 13.43 79.27
C ALA A 306 -89.84 14.53 78.85
N GLN A 307 -89.95 15.74 79.41
CA GLN A 307 -88.96 16.81 79.15
C GLN A 307 -87.55 16.43 79.62
N LYS A 308 -87.41 15.71 80.74
CA LYS A 308 -86.11 15.18 81.20
C LYS A 308 -85.57 14.06 80.31
N GLN A 309 -86.43 13.20 79.76
CA GLN A 309 -86.05 12.18 78.78
C GLN A 309 -85.63 12.80 77.44
N GLU A 310 -86.40 13.76 76.93
CA GLU A 310 -86.10 14.51 75.72
C GLU A 310 -84.75 15.27 75.84
N ALA A 311 -84.53 15.99 76.94
CA ALA A 311 -83.26 16.64 77.23
C ALA A 311 -82.10 15.64 77.41
N LEU A 312 -82.35 14.46 77.97
CA LEU A 312 -81.34 13.41 78.14
C LEU A 312 -80.97 12.74 76.81
N GLU A 313 -81.93 12.44 75.93
CA GLU A 313 -81.64 11.92 74.60
C GLU A 313 -80.97 12.98 73.72
N ALA A 314 -81.41 14.24 73.74
CA ALA A 314 -80.71 15.32 73.03
C ALA A 314 -79.23 15.45 73.49
N SER A 315 -78.98 15.39 74.80
CA SER A 315 -77.61 15.38 75.34
C SER A 315 -76.82 14.13 74.96
N LYS A 316 -77.46 12.94 74.89
CA LYS A 316 -76.83 11.71 74.38
C LYS A 316 -76.52 11.80 72.88
N GLU A 317 -77.37 12.40 72.07
CA GLU A 317 -77.13 12.59 70.64
C GLU A 317 -75.99 13.60 70.40
N GLU A 318 -75.94 14.70 71.15
CA GLU A 318 -74.81 15.65 71.11
C GLU A 318 -73.49 14.96 71.49
N MET A 319 -73.49 14.21 72.61
CA MET A 319 -72.32 13.43 73.04
C MET A 319 -71.92 12.33 72.03
N ARG A 320 -72.89 11.66 71.39
CA ARG A 320 -72.63 10.68 70.31
C ARG A 320 -72.06 11.35 69.06
N GLY A 321 -72.58 12.51 68.69
CA GLY A 321 -72.12 13.30 67.55
C GLY A 321 -70.69 13.81 67.76
N GLN A 322 -70.37 14.31 68.95
CA GLN A 322 -69.01 14.72 69.29
C GLN A 322 -68.06 13.52 69.32
N ALA A 323 -68.42 12.45 70.02
CA ALA A 323 -67.64 11.21 70.03
C ALA A 323 -67.59 10.47 68.67
N ALA A 324 -68.29 10.95 67.63
CA ALA A 324 -68.11 10.50 66.25
C ALA A 324 -67.11 11.41 65.49
N ARG A 325 -67.17 12.73 65.68
CA ARG A 325 -66.20 13.70 65.16
C ARG A 325 -64.79 13.42 65.70
N ASP A 326 -64.66 13.29 67.02
CA ASP A 326 -63.38 13.02 67.69
C ASP A 326 -62.71 11.73 67.16
N ARG A 327 -63.52 10.74 66.74
CA ARG A 327 -63.04 9.50 66.11
C ARG A 327 -62.63 9.69 64.66
N ALA A 328 -63.38 10.46 63.87
CA ALA A 328 -63.02 10.78 62.49
C ALA A 328 -61.72 11.59 62.43
N GLU A 329 -61.59 12.64 63.25
CA GLU A 329 -60.38 13.46 63.37
C GLU A 329 -59.18 12.62 63.84
N SER A 330 -59.37 11.68 64.77
CA SER A 330 -58.32 10.76 65.22
C SER A 330 -57.92 9.71 64.17
N GLU A 331 -58.81 9.33 63.26
CA GLU A 331 -58.51 8.41 62.15
C GLU A 331 -57.81 9.14 61.00
N GLU A 332 -58.26 10.34 60.64
CA GLU A 332 -57.61 11.23 59.66
C GLU A 332 -56.18 11.57 60.11
N ALA A 333 -55.98 11.94 61.38
CA ALA A 333 -54.66 12.19 61.94
C ALA A 333 -53.75 10.94 61.95
N ARG A 334 -54.31 9.73 62.08
CA ARG A 334 -53.54 8.47 61.99
C ARG A 334 -53.08 8.23 60.56
N LEU A 335 -53.97 8.40 59.58
CA LEU A 335 -53.67 8.22 58.15
C LEU A 335 -52.65 9.25 57.65
N GLU A 336 -52.73 10.50 58.10
CA GLU A 336 -51.69 11.50 57.85
C GLU A 336 -50.33 11.09 58.43
N ALA A 337 -50.29 10.60 59.67
CA ALA A 337 -49.04 10.19 60.32
C ALA A 337 -48.40 8.99 59.61
N GLU A 338 -49.22 8.03 59.16
CA GLU A 338 -48.79 6.85 58.40
C GLU A 338 -48.22 7.23 57.03
N ALA A 339 -48.92 8.08 56.27
CA ALA A 339 -48.44 8.60 54.98
C ALA A 339 -47.15 9.44 55.12
N ARG A 340 -47.02 10.26 56.18
CA ARG A 340 -45.79 11.01 56.47
C ARG A 340 -44.61 10.09 56.78
N ALA A 341 -44.84 8.98 57.50
CA ALA A 341 -43.81 7.99 57.80
C ALA A 341 -43.35 7.22 56.55
N GLU A 342 -44.27 6.83 55.66
CA GLU A 342 -43.94 6.18 54.38
C GLU A 342 -43.12 7.10 53.47
N ILE A 343 -43.48 8.40 53.39
CA ILE A 343 -42.71 9.40 52.63
C ILE A 343 -41.30 9.59 53.22
N GLU A 344 -41.13 9.57 54.53
CA GLU A 344 -39.80 9.69 55.14
C GLU A 344 -38.93 8.43 54.92
N GLU A 345 -39.53 7.24 54.97
CA GLU A 345 -38.85 5.98 54.60
C GLU A 345 -38.43 5.96 53.12
N ALA A 346 -39.32 6.35 52.21
CA ALA A 346 -39.00 6.48 50.79
C ALA A 346 -37.85 7.48 50.55
N ARG A 347 -37.86 8.62 51.25
CA ARG A 347 -36.78 9.60 51.21
C ARG A 347 -35.45 9.03 51.72
N LYS A 348 -35.44 8.31 52.85
CA LYS A 348 -34.21 7.68 53.40
C LYS A 348 -33.60 6.67 52.43
N ARG A 349 -34.43 5.88 51.73
CA ARG A 349 -33.97 4.93 50.71
C ARG A 349 -33.34 5.66 49.52
N ALA A 350 -34.02 6.65 48.96
CA ALA A 350 -33.48 7.47 47.87
C ALA A 350 -32.18 8.22 48.28
N GLU A 351 -32.10 8.75 49.51
CA GLU A 351 -30.88 9.36 50.05
C GLU A 351 -29.73 8.33 50.15
N SER A 352 -30.02 7.09 50.55
CA SER A 352 -29.02 6.02 50.62
C SER A 352 -28.55 5.52 49.25
N GLU A 353 -29.45 5.43 48.26
CA GLU A 353 -29.15 5.06 46.87
C GLU A 353 -28.27 6.13 46.21
N VAL A 354 -28.55 7.42 46.44
CA VAL A 354 -27.71 8.54 45.97
C VAL A 354 -26.32 8.53 46.60
N VAL A 355 -26.18 8.08 47.86
CA VAL A 355 -24.86 7.89 48.48
C VAL A 355 -24.12 6.70 47.87
N ALA A 356 -24.80 5.56 47.66
CA ALA A 356 -24.21 4.38 47.03
C ALA A 356 -23.70 4.69 45.60
N ALA A 357 -24.54 5.32 44.76
CA ALA A 357 -24.19 5.71 43.40
C ALA A 357 -23.02 6.70 43.33
N LYS A 358 -22.87 7.58 44.32
CA LYS A 358 -21.70 8.48 44.42
C LYS A 358 -20.41 7.73 44.76
N VAL A 359 -20.47 6.77 45.68
CA VAL A 359 -19.31 5.93 46.02
C VAL A 359 -18.90 5.06 44.84
N GLU A 360 -19.87 4.48 44.12
CA GLU A 360 -19.62 3.71 42.89
C GLU A 360 -19.00 4.57 41.78
N ALA A 361 -19.52 5.79 41.57
CA ALA A 361 -18.94 6.74 40.61
C ALA A 361 -17.52 7.18 40.99
N GLU A 362 -17.23 7.41 42.28
CA GLU A 362 -15.88 7.77 42.73
C GLU A 362 -14.89 6.61 42.61
N VAL A 363 -15.33 5.37 42.85
CA VAL A 363 -14.52 4.16 42.60
C VAL A 363 -14.26 3.96 41.11
N ALA A 364 -15.26 4.18 40.25
CA ALA A 364 -15.10 4.12 38.79
C ALA A 364 -14.13 5.21 38.28
N PHE A 365 -14.24 6.44 38.79
CA PHE A 365 -13.34 7.54 38.44
C PHE A 365 -11.88 7.24 38.82
N ARG A 366 -11.64 6.81 40.08
CA ARG A 366 -10.29 6.41 40.53
C ARG A 366 -9.71 5.23 39.77
N LYS A 367 -10.55 4.31 39.27
CA LYS A 367 -10.09 3.22 38.37
C LYS A 367 -9.63 3.80 37.03
N ALA A 368 -10.40 4.73 36.45
CA ALA A 368 -10.03 5.38 35.20
C ALA A 368 -8.73 6.20 35.33
N GLU A 369 -8.51 6.94 36.43
CA GLU A 369 -7.25 7.65 36.68
C GLU A 369 -6.03 6.72 36.72
N VAL A 370 -6.17 5.51 37.28
CA VAL A 370 -5.09 4.50 37.30
C VAL A 370 -4.86 3.90 35.91
N GLU A 371 -5.93 3.58 35.19
CA GLU A 371 -5.88 3.01 33.83
C GLU A 371 -5.28 4.01 32.82
N GLU A 372 -5.56 5.31 32.98
CA GLU A 372 -4.95 6.41 32.21
C GLU A 372 -3.46 6.59 32.55
N ALA A 373 -3.09 6.53 33.84
CA ALA A 373 -1.68 6.63 34.26
C ALA A 373 -0.83 5.43 33.79
N GLU A 374 -1.37 4.21 33.84
CA GLU A 374 -0.71 3.01 33.30
C GLU A 374 -0.56 3.10 31.77
N ALA A 375 -1.55 3.65 31.06
CA ALA A 375 -1.46 3.90 29.62
C ALA A 375 -0.44 5.02 29.26
N GLU A 376 -0.30 6.05 30.09
CA GLU A 376 0.70 7.11 29.91
C GLU A 376 2.13 6.58 30.15
N GLU A 377 2.33 5.71 31.15
CA GLU A 377 3.62 5.04 31.37
C GLU A 377 3.95 4.07 30.23
N ALA A 378 2.98 3.31 29.75
CA ALA A 378 3.16 2.42 28.59
C ALA A 378 3.55 3.21 27.32
N ARG A 379 2.93 4.38 27.08
CA ARG A 379 3.32 5.29 25.99
C ARG A 379 4.76 5.77 26.12
N LYS A 380 5.17 6.24 27.31
CA LYS A 380 6.54 6.73 27.56
C LYS A 380 7.60 5.64 27.39
N ARG A 381 7.26 4.38 27.73
CA ARG A 381 8.13 3.21 27.48
C ARG A 381 8.27 2.93 25.98
N ALA A 382 7.17 2.94 25.23
CA ALA A 382 7.19 2.74 23.78
C ALA A 382 7.94 3.88 23.04
N GLU A 383 7.79 5.13 23.47
CA GLU A 383 8.51 6.30 22.92
C GLU A 383 10.04 6.17 23.10
N VAL A 384 10.49 5.63 24.23
CA VAL A 384 11.92 5.35 24.48
C VAL A 384 12.40 4.15 23.66
N GLU A 385 11.62 3.07 23.56
CA GLU A 385 11.95 1.89 22.75
C GLU A 385 12.01 2.22 21.25
N GLU A 386 11.13 3.10 20.76
CA GLU A 386 11.15 3.63 19.39
C GLU A 386 12.39 4.52 19.14
N ALA A 387 12.76 5.37 20.11
CA ALA A 387 13.98 6.18 20.01
C ALA A 387 15.27 5.34 20.01
N GLU A 388 15.37 4.32 20.87
CA GLU A 388 16.50 3.37 20.86
C GLU A 388 16.55 2.56 19.55
N ALA A 389 15.40 2.20 18.98
CA ALA A 389 15.32 1.52 17.69
C ALA A 389 15.73 2.42 16.51
N GLU A 390 15.38 3.71 16.51
CA GLU A 390 15.86 4.68 15.50
C GLU A 390 17.36 4.98 15.63
N GLU A 391 17.91 5.06 16.85
CA GLU A 391 19.37 5.18 17.04
C GLU A 391 20.11 3.95 16.49
N ALA A 392 19.61 2.75 16.75
CA ALA A 392 20.17 1.50 16.22
C ALA A 392 20.09 1.43 14.67
N LYS A 393 18.99 1.89 14.06
CA LYS A 393 18.87 2.01 12.59
C LYS A 393 19.87 3.04 12.03
N ALA A 394 20.05 4.17 12.71
CA ALA A 394 21.00 5.20 12.29
C ALA A 394 22.46 4.72 12.37
N GLU A 395 22.84 3.96 13.41
CA GLU A 395 24.18 3.34 13.46
C GLU A 395 24.35 2.28 12.36
N ALA A 396 23.33 1.44 12.10
CA ALA A 396 23.37 0.44 11.04
C ALA A 396 23.54 1.08 9.65
N ALA A 397 22.75 2.11 9.32
CA ALA A 397 22.88 2.86 8.07
C ALA A 397 24.25 3.57 7.95
N ALA A 398 24.79 4.08 9.05
CA ALA A 398 26.13 4.65 9.08
C ALA A 398 27.23 3.59 8.89
N ALA A 399 27.02 2.35 9.35
CA ALA A 399 27.93 1.23 9.08
C ALA A 399 27.86 0.78 7.61
N GLU A 400 26.65 0.64 7.05
CA GLU A 400 26.43 0.28 5.64
C GLU A 400 27.05 1.31 4.69
N LYS A 401 26.90 2.61 4.98
CA LYS A 401 27.57 3.68 4.22
C LYS A 401 29.11 3.53 4.21
N ARG A 402 29.74 3.23 5.35
CA ARG A 402 31.20 2.99 5.44
C ARG A 402 31.62 1.76 4.61
N VAL A 403 30.77 0.74 4.50
CA VAL A 403 31.01 -0.42 3.63
C VAL A 403 30.92 -0.01 2.15
N GLY A 404 29.92 0.79 1.76
CA GLY A 404 29.80 1.34 0.41
C GLY A 404 31.01 2.21 0.01
N GLU A 405 31.46 3.09 0.91
CA GLU A 405 32.68 3.91 0.72
C GLU A 405 33.95 3.04 0.58
N ALA A 406 34.05 1.93 1.33
CA ALA A 406 35.15 1.00 1.21
C ALA A 406 35.11 0.19 -0.10
N ILE A 407 33.92 -0.20 -0.58
CA ILE A 407 33.74 -0.89 -1.86
C ILE A 407 34.11 0.04 -3.01
N GLN A 408 33.57 1.27 -3.08
CA GLN A 408 33.93 2.23 -4.12
C GLN A 408 35.43 2.52 -4.15
N LYS A 409 36.08 2.61 -2.98
CA LYS A 409 37.54 2.79 -2.89
C LYS A 409 38.33 1.58 -3.42
N ALA A 410 37.81 0.37 -3.27
CA ALA A 410 38.39 -0.83 -3.86
C ALA A 410 38.15 -0.93 -5.38
N GLU A 411 36.96 -0.55 -5.85
CA GLU A 411 36.63 -0.49 -7.29
C GLU A 411 37.48 0.54 -8.03
N ILE A 412 37.64 1.75 -7.48
CA ILE A 412 38.53 2.79 -8.05
C ILE A 412 39.97 2.25 -8.14
N ALA A 413 40.49 1.68 -7.05
CA ALA A 413 41.84 1.12 -7.04
C ALA A 413 42.02 -0.07 -8.02
N GLY A 414 40.97 -0.86 -8.26
CA GLY A 414 40.97 -1.90 -9.29
C GLY A 414 40.99 -1.31 -10.71
N ARG A 415 40.18 -0.27 -10.94
CA ARG A 415 40.07 0.41 -12.24
C ARG A 415 41.35 1.14 -12.65
N ASP A 416 42.03 1.75 -11.67
CA ASP A 416 43.36 2.35 -11.88
C ASP A 416 44.38 1.28 -12.32
N ILE A 417 44.35 0.08 -11.72
CA ILE A 417 45.24 -1.03 -12.08
C ILE A 417 44.93 -1.57 -13.49
N GLU A 418 43.65 -1.71 -13.85
CA GLU A 418 43.26 -2.13 -15.20
C GLU A 418 43.66 -1.10 -16.26
N GLN A 419 43.51 0.20 -15.99
CA GLN A 419 43.93 1.25 -16.91
C GLN A 419 45.46 1.27 -17.08
N ILE A 420 46.22 1.19 -15.98
CA ILE A 420 47.69 1.13 -16.02
C ILE A 420 48.18 -0.10 -16.82
N ALA A 421 47.51 -1.26 -16.67
CA ALA A 421 47.83 -2.46 -17.43
C ALA A 421 47.54 -2.30 -18.93
N ALA A 422 46.38 -1.74 -19.29
CA ALA A 422 46.00 -1.48 -20.68
C ALA A 422 46.89 -0.42 -21.36
N GLU A 423 47.33 0.60 -20.63
CA GLU A 423 48.29 1.59 -21.09
C GLU A 423 49.68 0.98 -21.30
N ALA A 424 50.17 0.14 -20.37
CA ALA A 424 51.44 -0.57 -20.53
C ALA A 424 51.45 -1.53 -21.73
N GLU A 425 50.38 -2.31 -21.93
CA GLU A 425 50.23 -3.15 -23.14
C GLU A 425 50.21 -2.32 -24.43
N LYS A 426 49.60 -1.14 -24.39
CA LYS A 426 49.57 -0.21 -25.54
C LYS A 426 50.96 0.33 -25.83
N GLU A 427 51.73 0.72 -24.81
CA GLU A 427 53.11 1.20 -24.99
C GLU A 427 54.04 0.12 -25.54
N GLU A 428 53.95 -1.13 -25.04
CA GLU A 428 54.72 -2.26 -25.59
C GLU A 428 54.38 -2.49 -27.08
N ARG A 429 53.08 -2.46 -27.41
CA ARG A 429 52.57 -2.63 -28.77
C ARG A 429 52.97 -1.49 -29.70
N GLU A 430 52.93 -0.23 -29.25
CA GLU A 430 53.44 0.92 -29.99
C GLU A 430 54.97 0.82 -30.19
N GLY A 431 55.73 0.48 -29.15
CA GLY A 431 57.19 0.34 -29.19
C GLY A 431 57.66 -0.71 -30.19
N GLY A 432 57.08 -1.91 -30.15
CA GLY A 432 57.41 -2.99 -31.09
C GLY A 432 57.03 -2.71 -32.55
N ILE A 433 56.13 -1.75 -32.80
CA ILE A 433 55.87 -1.22 -34.15
C ILE A 433 56.93 -0.17 -34.53
N LEU A 434 57.28 0.75 -33.62
CA LEU A 434 58.27 1.80 -33.87
C LEU A 434 59.66 1.22 -34.17
N GLU A 435 60.06 0.12 -33.53
CA GLU A 435 61.30 -0.60 -33.86
C GLU A 435 61.29 -1.10 -35.31
N ARG A 436 60.24 -1.84 -35.73
CA ARG A 436 60.12 -2.36 -37.10
C ARG A 436 60.05 -1.27 -38.15
N VAL A 437 59.40 -0.14 -37.83
CA VAL A 437 59.31 1.02 -38.72
C VAL A 437 60.66 1.70 -38.83
N GLY A 438 61.36 1.96 -37.72
CA GLY A 438 62.69 2.58 -37.72
C GLY A 438 63.72 1.81 -38.55
N LEU A 439 63.69 0.47 -38.52
CA LEU A 439 64.53 -0.40 -39.36
C LEU A 439 64.31 -0.22 -40.88
N ARG A 440 63.22 0.42 -41.32
CA ARG A 440 62.94 0.72 -42.74
C ARG A 440 63.49 2.08 -43.20
N SER A 441 64.09 2.87 -42.31
CA SER A 441 64.67 4.20 -42.61
C SER A 441 65.70 4.17 -43.77
N GLU A 442 66.43 3.06 -43.92
CA GLU A 442 67.40 2.88 -45.02
C GLU A 442 66.77 2.81 -46.42
N GLN A 443 65.47 2.50 -46.53
CA GLN A 443 64.75 2.37 -47.80
C GLN A 443 64.39 3.74 -48.40
N ILE A 444 64.32 4.78 -47.57
CA ILE A 444 63.87 6.12 -47.95
C ILE A 444 64.95 6.84 -48.79
N ASN A 445 64.55 7.47 -49.89
CA ASN A 445 65.45 8.25 -50.74
C ASN A 445 65.82 9.60 -50.11
N TRP A 446 66.80 9.57 -49.21
CA TRP A 446 67.32 10.75 -48.51
C TRP A 446 67.92 11.83 -49.42
N ALA A 447 68.29 11.50 -50.66
CA ALA A 447 68.76 12.49 -51.64
C ALA A 447 67.62 13.34 -52.22
N GLN A 448 66.38 12.83 -52.19
CA GLN A 448 65.18 13.57 -52.64
C GLN A 448 64.62 14.48 -51.54
N ILE A 449 64.43 13.96 -50.32
CA ILE A 449 63.75 14.69 -49.24
C ILE A 449 64.69 15.43 -48.27
N GLY A 450 65.96 15.01 -48.20
CA GLY A 450 66.96 15.55 -47.26
C GLY A 450 66.87 14.94 -45.84
N ARG A 451 67.97 15.06 -45.10
CA ARG A 451 68.08 14.64 -43.69
C ARG A 451 68.15 15.86 -42.77
N VAL A 452 67.55 15.74 -41.59
CA VAL A 452 67.66 16.71 -40.49
C VAL A 452 68.47 16.04 -39.38
N GLU A 453 69.78 16.32 -39.32
CA GLU A 453 70.68 15.65 -38.36
C GLU A 453 70.64 16.30 -36.97
N ASN A 454 70.38 17.61 -36.89
CA ASN A 454 69.97 18.33 -35.68
C ASN A 454 69.09 19.51 -36.11
N GLY A 455 67.96 19.72 -35.42
CA GLY A 455 67.01 20.79 -35.70
C GLY A 455 65.73 20.63 -34.91
N GLU A 456 64.90 21.68 -34.89
CA GLU A 456 63.52 21.59 -34.39
C GLU A 456 62.70 20.62 -35.26
N SER A 457 61.65 20.05 -34.67
CA SER A 457 60.76 19.11 -35.36
C SER A 457 59.38 19.73 -35.44
N ASP A 458 58.81 19.76 -36.64
CA ASP A 458 57.52 20.38 -36.89
C ASP A 458 56.41 19.48 -36.32
N ASP A 459 55.29 20.08 -35.92
CA ASP A 459 54.10 19.33 -35.56
C ASP A 459 53.38 18.83 -36.82
N LEU A 460 53.87 17.70 -37.33
CA LEU A 460 53.34 16.98 -38.48
C LEU A 460 51.88 16.54 -38.29
N THR A 461 51.35 16.46 -37.07
CA THR A 461 49.92 16.16 -36.84
C THR A 461 48.96 17.19 -37.44
N ARG A 462 49.47 18.38 -37.79
CA ARG A 462 48.76 19.42 -38.54
C ARG A 462 48.42 18.99 -39.98
N ILE A 463 49.06 17.95 -40.53
CA ILE A 463 48.74 17.35 -41.83
C ILE A 463 47.68 16.26 -41.66
N ASN A 464 46.57 16.39 -42.38
CA ASN A 464 45.48 15.42 -42.34
C ASN A 464 45.97 14.00 -42.72
N GLY A 465 45.74 13.05 -41.82
CA GLY A 465 46.18 11.66 -41.92
C GLY A 465 47.37 11.28 -41.04
N ILE A 466 48.07 12.25 -40.45
CA ILE A 466 49.13 12.05 -39.47
C ILE A 466 48.55 12.21 -38.05
N ASP A 467 48.40 11.09 -37.34
CA ASP A 467 48.13 11.11 -35.89
C ASP A 467 49.45 11.13 -35.08
N ASN A 468 49.35 11.32 -33.76
CA ASN A 468 50.50 11.33 -32.86
C ASN A 468 51.42 10.09 -32.98
N PHE A 469 50.85 8.91 -33.26
CA PHE A 469 51.62 7.68 -33.42
C PHE A 469 52.31 7.61 -34.79
N THR A 470 51.65 8.11 -35.82
CA THR A 470 52.19 8.31 -37.17
C THR A 470 53.33 9.33 -37.16
N GLN A 471 53.23 10.39 -36.36
CA GLN A 471 54.32 11.32 -36.09
C GLN A 471 55.51 10.63 -35.38
N LYS A 472 55.27 9.79 -34.35
CA LYS A 472 56.34 8.95 -33.77
C LYS A 472 57.00 8.05 -34.83
N LYS A 473 56.20 7.39 -35.68
CA LYS A 473 56.67 6.54 -36.79
C LYS A 473 57.55 7.30 -37.80
N LEU A 474 57.10 8.45 -38.27
CA LEU A 474 57.89 9.34 -39.13
C LEU A 474 59.18 9.80 -38.42
N GLY A 475 59.08 10.13 -37.13
CA GLY A 475 60.20 10.56 -36.29
C GLY A 475 61.30 9.51 -36.13
N VAL A 476 60.97 8.21 -36.05
CA VAL A 476 61.95 7.11 -36.05
C VAL A 476 62.44 6.74 -37.46
N LEU A 477 61.66 6.99 -38.51
CA LEU A 477 62.15 6.93 -39.89
C LEU A 477 63.16 8.05 -40.20
N GLY A 478 63.10 9.18 -39.50
CA GLY A 478 63.94 10.37 -39.74
C GLY A 478 63.26 11.49 -40.54
N ILE A 479 61.94 11.42 -40.68
CA ILE A 479 61.10 12.47 -41.27
C ILE A 479 60.46 13.25 -40.11
N ARG A 480 60.82 14.53 -39.97
CA ARG A 480 60.46 15.37 -38.81
C ARG A 480 60.02 16.79 -39.17
N THR A 481 60.04 17.15 -40.45
CA THR A 481 59.62 18.49 -40.90
C THR A 481 58.70 18.44 -42.13
N PHE A 482 57.82 19.43 -42.24
CA PHE A 482 57.12 19.78 -43.47
C PHE A 482 58.12 20.00 -44.61
N GLY A 483 59.30 20.56 -44.29
CA GLY A 483 60.42 20.72 -45.20
C GLY A 483 60.95 19.42 -45.82
N GLN A 484 60.71 18.24 -45.22
CA GLN A 484 61.00 16.93 -45.83
C GLN A 484 59.79 16.39 -46.59
N LEU A 485 58.59 16.42 -45.98
CA LEU A 485 57.36 15.90 -46.58
C LEU A 485 57.01 16.59 -47.91
N SER A 486 57.18 17.92 -47.98
CA SER A 486 56.94 18.75 -49.18
C SER A 486 57.83 18.38 -50.38
N LYS A 487 58.93 17.65 -50.17
CA LYS A 487 59.84 17.22 -51.22
C LYS A 487 59.57 15.80 -51.73
N MET A 488 58.61 15.08 -51.16
CA MET A 488 58.25 13.74 -51.64
C MET A 488 57.67 13.80 -53.06
N ASN A 489 58.24 13.01 -53.98
CA ASN A 489 57.58 12.63 -55.22
C ASN A 489 56.69 11.38 -54.96
N PRO A 490 55.84 10.95 -55.91
CA PRO A 490 54.96 9.79 -55.69
C PRO A 490 55.71 8.49 -55.33
N GLU A 491 56.89 8.28 -55.90
CA GLU A 491 57.75 7.10 -55.62
C GLU A 491 58.23 7.08 -54.17
N VAL A 492 58.69 8.23 -53.63
CA VAL A 492 59.09 8.34 -52.23
C VAL A 492 57.88 8.33 -51.29
N ALA A 493 56.74 8.87 -51.71
CA ALA A 493 55.50 8.78 -50.95
C ALA A 493 55.02 7.33 -50.79
N GLU A 494 55.14 6.49 -51.83
CA GLU A 494 54.89 5.05 -51.80
C GLU A 494 55.87 4.31 -50.86
N VAL A 495 57.18 4.58 -50.98
CA VAL A 495 58.19 3.98 -50.07
C VAL A 495 57.98 4.41 -48.62
N VAL A 496 57.60 5.66 -48.35
CA VAL A 496 57.28 6.14 -46.98
C VAL A 496 55.99 5.49 -46.47
N ASN A 497 54.97 5.35 -47.30
CA ASN A 497 53.73 4.65 -46.96
C ASN A 497 53.98 3.21 -46.47
N ASP A 498 54.79 2.47 -47.22
CA ASP A 498 55.12 1.08 -46.90
C ASP A 498 56.12 0.97 -45.74
N ALA A 499 56.99 1.98 -45.56
CA ALA A 499 57.84 2.10 -44.37
C ALA A 499 57.03 2.35 -43.09
N LEU A 500 55.89 3.05 -43.17
CA LEU A 500 54.97 3.29 -42.05
C LEU A 500 54.07 2.09 -41.69
N GLU A 501 54.14 0.98 -42.43
CA GLU A 501 53.20 -0.15 -42.33
C GLU A 501 51.73 0.27 -42.58
N PHE A 502 51.49 1.13 -43.57
CA PHE A 502 50.15 1.51 -44.03
C PHE A 502 49.64 0.63 -45.20
N MET A 503 48.34 0.72 -45.50
CA MET A 503 47.80 0.21 -46.77
C MET A 503 48.38 1.03 -47.94
N PRO A 504 48.67 0.41 -49.11
CA PRO A 504 49.25 1.11 -50.26
C PRO A 504 48.49 2.38 -50.64
N GLY A 505 49.21 3.44 -50.98
CA GLY A 505 48.67 4.69 -51.54
C GLY A 505 48.27 5.78 -50.53
N ARG A 506 47.99 5.46 -49.25
CA ARG A 506 47.42 6.41 -48.26
C ARG A 506 48.18 7.75 -48.16
N VAL A 507 49.51 7.74 -48.16
CA VAL A 507 50.34 8.98 -48.10
C VAL A 507 50.12 9.89 -49.33
N THR A 508 49.90 9.28 -50.49
CA THR A 508 49.68 9.98 -51.77
C THR A 508 48.22 10.43 -51.92
N GLU A 509 47.26 9.58 -51.54
CA GLU A 509 45.83 9.90 -51.54
C GLU A 509 45.49 11.06 -50.60
N LEU A 510 46.12 11.08 -49.42
CA LEU A 510 45.99 12.19 -48.45
C LEU A 510 46.91 13.38 -48.77
N MET A 511 47.58 13.40 -49.92
CA MET A 511 48.30 14.55 -50.46
C MET A 511 49.29 15.21 -49.47
N TRP A 512 50.00 14.41 -48.67
CA TRP A 512 50.86 14.91 -47.58
C TRP A 512 51.94 15.90 -48.06
N ALA A 513 52.50 15.69 -49.25
CA ALA A 513 53.48 16.60 -49.82
C ALA A 513 52.88 18.00 -50.11
N GLN A 514 51.66 18.04 -50.66
CA GLN A 514 50.95 19.28 -50.96
C GLN A 514 50.49 19.99 -49.68
N GLN A 515 50.00 19.26 -48.67
CA GLN A 515 49.69 19.83 -47.36
C GLN A 515 50.94 20.43 -46.69
N ALA A 516 52.07 19.71 -46.72
CA ALA A 516 53.34 20.22 -46.19
C ALA A 516 53.82 21.50 -46.90
N MET A 517 53.63 21.61 -48.22
CA MET A 517 53.91 22.86 -48.95
C MET A 517 53.05 24.03 -48.44
N THR A 518 51.77 23.79 -48.10
CA THR A 518 50.92 24.86 -47.57
C THR A 518 51.34 25.34 -46.18
N PHE A 519 51.82 24.46 -45.29
CA PHE A 519 52.30 24.90 -43.98
C PHE A 519 53.60 25.72 -44.06
N ILE A 520 54.54 25.34 -44.92
CA ILE A 520 55.75 26.16 -45.19
C ILE A 520 55.36 27.54 -45.73
N GLY A 521 54.38 27.61 -46.64
CA GLY A 521 53.88 28.88 -47.18
C GLY A 521 53.08 29.73 -46.19
N LEU A 522 52.56 29.14 -45.11
CA LEU A 522 51.84 29.85 -44.04
C LEU A 522 52.79 30.45 -43.00
N GLU A 523 53.97 29.88 -42.78
CA GLU A 523 54.95 30.42 -41.82
C GLU A 523 55.61 31.72 -42.31
N GLU A 524 55.70 31.95 -43.63
CA GLU A 524 56.08 33.26 -44.18
C GLU A 524 54.97 34.33 -44.07
N VAL A 525 53.73 33.95 -43.71
CA VAL A 525 52.54 34.83 -43.67
C VAL A 525 51.69 34.62 -42.40
N GLY A 526 52.36 34.40 -41.25
CA GLY A 526 51.72 34.13 -39.97
C GLY A 526 51.10 35.35 -39.28
N GLY A 527 49.96 35.85 -39.78
CA GLY A 527 49.16 36.90 -39.14
C GLY A 527 47.65 36.67 -39.26
N ASP A 528 47.02 36.35 -38.13
CA ASP A 528 45.56 36.22 -37.88
C ASP A 528 44.64 35.76 -39.04
N SER A 529 44.21 34.49 -38.97
CA SER A 529 42.82 34.11 -39.29
C SER A 529 42.40 32.78 -38.68
N GLN A 530 41.11 32.67 -38.38
CA GLN A 530 40.47 31.60 -37.61
C GLN A 530 40.50 30.24 -38.31
N ILE A 531 40.66 29.16 -37.54
CA ILE A 531 40.35 27.80 -37.99
C ILE A 531 38.85 27.55 -37.81
N VAL A 532 38.17 27.17 -38.89
CA VAL A 532 36.81 26.62 -38.84
C VAL A 532 36.94 25.11 -38.79
N VAL A 533 36.60 24.50 -37.65
CA VAL A 533 36.57 23.03 -37.53
C VAL A 533 35.18 22.54 -37.91
N ALA A 534 35.10 21.78 -39.00
CA ALA A 534 33.95 20.93 -39.30
C ALA A 534 34.27 19.51 -38.81
N GLU A 535 33.66 19.12 -37.70
CA GLU A 535 33.67 17.71 -37.26
C GLU A 535 32.64 16.90 -38.06
N GLY A 536 32.85 15.59 -38.12
CA GLY A 536 32.01 14.66 -38.88
C GLY A 536 31.42 13.54 -38.03
N ASP A 537 30.81 12.60 -38.75
CA ASP A 537 30.00 11.46 -38.30
C ASP A 537 28.61 11.84 -37.74
N ASP A 538 27.59 11.15 -38.27
CA ASP A 538 26.21 11.65 -38.33
C ASP A 538 25.20 10.56 -37.93
N SER A 539 25.18 10.26 -36.63
CA SER A 539 24.09 9.56 -35.94
C SER A 539 24.05 9.98 -34.47
N ASP A 540 22.88 9.81 -33.83
CA ASP A 540 22.64 9.97 -32.38
C ASP A 540 22.77 11.39 -31.76
N LYS A 541 22.66 12.48 -32.53
CA LYS A 541 22.60 13.88 -32.01
C LYS A 541 21.32 14.66 -32.37
N VAL A 542 20.16 14.01 -32.39
CA VAL A 542 18.89 14.58 -32.90
C VAL A 542 18.41 15.84 -32.15
N GLY A 543 18.66 15.97 -30.83
CA GLY A 543 18.16 17.10 -30.03
C GLY A 543 19.08 18.32 -29.88
N LEU A 544 20.40 18.17 -30.09
CA LEU A 544 21.38 19.22 -29.74
C LEU A 544 21.43 20.39 -30.73
N ASN A 545 21.11 20.13 -32.00
CA ASN A 545 21.16 21.12 -33.07
C ASN A 545 19.94 22.06 -33.10
N GLU A 546 18.87 21.73 -32.36
CA GLU A 546 17.62 22.50 -32.31
C GLU A 546 17.56 23.50 -31.14
N ILE A 547 18.56 23.46 -30.23
CA ILE A 547 18.64 24.36 -29.06
C ILE A 547 19.05 25.77 -29.53
N ASN A 548 18.23 26.79 -29.25
CA ASN A 548 18.51 28.17 -29.66
C ASN A 548 19.56 28.88 -28.77
N TRP A 549 20.83 28.52 -28.97
CA TRP A 549 21.98 29.12 -28.27
C TRP A 549 22.09 30.64 -28.41
N THR A 550 21.49 31.26 -29.43
CA THR A 550 21.49 32.73 -29.58
C THR A 550 20.50 33.43 -28.64
N GLN A 551 19.53 32.70 -28.09
CA GLN A 551 18.50 33.21 -27.19
C GLN A 551 18.81 32.90 -25.73
N ILE A 552 19.20 31.65 -25.41
CA ILE A 552 19.56 31.27 -24.03
C ILE A 552 20.98 31.74 -23.66
N GLY A 553 21.87 31.88 -24.64
CA GLY A 553 23.28 32.21 -24.45
C GLY A 553 24.13 31.01 -24.05
N ARG A 554 25.46 31.21 -24.03
CA ARG A 554 26.45 30.26 -23.54
C ARG A 554 27.00 30.73 -22.19
N ALA A 555 27.20 29.79 -21.27
CA ALA A 555 27.84 30.05 -19.98
C ALA A 555 29.38 30.10 -20.14
N GLU A 556 29.86 31.05 -20.93
CA GLU A 556 31.28 31.38 -21.00
C GLU A 556 31.62 32.22 -19.75
N ASP A 557 32.58 31.74 -18.95
CA ASP A 557 33.14 32.35 -17.72
C ASP A 557 32.18 32.63 -16.53
N LYS A 558 31.08 31.87 -16.37
CA LYS A 558 30.27 31.84 -15.13
C LYS A 558 30.45 30.56 -14.32
N GLU A 559 30.38 30.65 -12.99
CA GLU A 559 30.19 29.47 -12.14
C GLU A 559 28.78 28.86 -12.41
N PRO A 560 28.64 27.53 -12.39
CA PRO A 560 27.36 26.87 -12.67
C PRO A 560 26.39 27.03 -11.48
N ASP A 561 25.12 27.29 -11.80
CA ASP A 561 24.06 27.36 -10.79
C ASP A 561 23.70 25.96 -10.27
N ASP A 562 23.13 25.94 -9.05
CA ASP A 562 22.38 24.79 -8.55
C ASP A 562 20.99 24.72 -9.22
N LEU A 563 20.90 23.91 -10.28
CA LEU A 563 19.69 23.72 -11.07
C LEU A 563 18.67 22.79 -10.37
N THR A 564 19.05 22.05 -9.33
CA THR A 564 18.12 21.19 -8.55
C THR A 564 17.02 21.98 -7.84
N LYS A 565 17.19 23.30 -7.70
CA LYS A 565 16.19 24.25 -7.17
C LYS A 565 14.91 24.30 -8.03
N ILE A 566 14.96 23.91 -9.31
CA ILE A 566 13.80 23.81 -10.18
C ILE A 566 13.12 22.45 -9.97
N GLN A 567 11.81 22.45 -9.72
CA GLN A 567 11.05 21.22 -9.51
C GLN A 567 11.10 20.30 -10.73
N GLY A 568 11.54 19.06 -10.50
CA GLY A 568 11.73 18.06 -11.54
C GLY A 568 13.15 17.94 -12.11
N LEU A 569 14.11 18.71 -11.58
CA LEU A 569 15.54 18.53 -11.78
C LEU A 569 16.17 17.83 -10.56
N ASP A 570 16.85 16.72 -10.83
CA ASP A 570 17.72 16.04 -9.88
C ASP A 570 19.19 16.21 -10.31
N GLU A 571 20.14 15.71 -9.50
CA GLU A 571 21.57 15.79 -9.80
C GLU A 571 21.95 15.15 -11.16
N LEU A 572 21.24 14.10 -11.60
CA LEU A 572 21.55 13.38 -12.85
C LEU A 572 21.08 14.21 -14.05
N ILE A 573 19.88 14.80 -13.96
CA ILE A 573 19.35 15.72 -14.97
C ILE A 573 20.22 16.99 -15.04
N GLN A 574 20.66 17.55 -13.92
CA GLN A 574 21.61 18.67 -13.90
C GLN A 574 22.96 18.28 -14.52
N LYS A 575 23.50 17.08 -14.23
CA LYS A 575 24.72 16.59 -14.89
C LYS A 575 24.53 16.43 -16.41
N LYS A 576 23.37 15.96 -16.89
CA LYS A 576 23.04 15.95 -18.33
C LYS A 576 22.99 17.37 -18.92
N LEU A 577 22.29 18.32 -18.30
CA LEU A 577 22.24 19.72 -18.77
C LEU A 577 23.64 20.36 -18.83
N ASN A 578 24.47 20.11 -17.82
CA ASN A 578 25.83 20.63 -17.76
C ASN A 578 26.71 20.09 -18.90
N VAL A 579 26.59 18.80 -19.24
CA VAL A 579 27.27 18.21 -20.41
C VAL A 579 26.79 18.83 -21.74
N MET A 580 25.54 19.27 -21.81
CA MET A 580 25.00 19.95 -23.00
C MET A 580 25.31 21.45 -23.07
N GLY A 581 25.88 22.06 -22.03
CA GLY A 581 26.21 23.51 -22.00
C GLY A 581 25.13 24.42 -21.39
N ILE A 582 24.13 23.87 -20.71
CA ILE A 582 23.12 24.62 -19.95
C ILE A 582 23.50 24.53 -18.47
N HIS A 583 24.16 25.57 -17.96
CA HIS A 583 24.81 25.59 -16.64
C HIS A 583 24.13 26.52 -15.63
N THR A 584 23.25 27.41 -16.11
CA THR A 584 22.69 28.51 -15.30
C THR A 584 21.17 28.59 -15.37
N LEU A 585 20.56 29.08 -14.29
CA LEU A 585 19.14 29.47 -14.25
C LEU A 585 18.85 30.55 -15.30
N GLU A 586 19.82 31.42 -15.59
CA GLU A 586 19.71 32.48 -16.60
C GLU A 586 19.59 31.95 -18.05
N GLN A 587 20.12 30.75 -18.33
CA GLN A 587 19.89 30.07 -19.62
C GLN A 587 18.50 29.41 -19.65
N ILE A 588 18.06 28.79 -18.56
CA ILE A 588 16.76 28.12 -18.48
C ILE A 588 15.60 29.14 -18.55
N SER A 589 15.72 30.28 -17.86
CA SER A 589 14.70 31.33 -17.85
C SER A 589 14.43 31.98 -19.21
N LYS A 590 15.37 31.84 -20.15
CA LYS A 590 15.28 32.34 -21.53
C LYS A 590 14.78 31.30 -22.54
N MET A 591 14.46 30.08 -22.12
CA MET A 591 13.94 29.05 -23.03
C MET A 591 12.52 29.42 -23.49
N ASP A 592 12.32 29.43 -24.81
CA ASP A 592 10.98 29.38 -25.40
C ASP A 592 10.53 27.91 -25.56
N ASN A 593 9.28 27.70 -25.98
CA ASN A 593 8.74 26.35 -26.15
C ASN A 593 9.54 25.49 -27.14
N VAL A 594 10.14 26.08 -28.19
CA VAL A 594 10.94 25.32 -29.17
C VAL A 594 12.25 24.86 -28.52
N THR A 595 12.96 25.76 -27.84
CA THR A 595 14.19 25.41 -27.11
C THR A 595 13.92 24.42 -25.97
N ALA A 596 12.79 24.58 -25.26
CA ALA A 596 12.37 23.69 -24.19
C ALA A 596 12.05 22.27 -24.69
N ASP A 597 11.36 22.13 -25.83
CA ASP A 597 11.07 20.83 -26.43
C ASP A 597 12.31 20.18 -27.07
N ALA A 598 13.26 20.97 -27.61
CA ALA A 598 14.56 20.47 -28.05
C ALA A 598 15.40 19.91 -26.88
N VAL A 599 15.49 20.65 -25.77
CA VAL A 599 16.12 20.18 -24.52
C VAL A 599 15.38 18.95 -23.96
N ASN A 600 14.05 18.90 -24.05
CA ASN A 600 13.27 17.74 -23.66
C ASN A 600 13.63 16.49 -24.48
N GLY A 601 13.84 16.64 -25.79
CA GLY A 601 14.33 15.57 -26.68
C GLY A 601 15.75 15.14 -26.33
N ALA A 602 16.67 16.09 -26.13
CA ALA A 602 18.06 15.82 -25.77
C ALA A 602 18.23 15.17 -24.38
N LEU A 603 17.29 15.39 -23.45
CA LEU A 603 17.22 14.71 -22.15
C LEU A 603 16.55 13.32 -22.20
N GLU A 604 16.06 12.88 -23.36
CA GLU A 604 15.33 11.61 -23.59
C GLU A 604 13.98 11.53 -22.85
N PHE A 605 13.35 12.69 -22.58
CA PHE A 605 12.08 12.75 -21.86
C PHE A 605 10.86 12.51 -22.76
N MET A 606 9.79 11.97 -22.18
CA MET A 606 8.44 12.01 -22.78
C MET A 606 8.07 13.45 -23.18
N SER A 607 7.34 13.59 -24.28
CA SER A 607 7.19 14.88 -24.99
C SER A 607 6.68 16.03 -24.11
N GLY A 608 7.43 17.12 -24.10
CA GLY A 608 7.09 18.37 -23.42
C GLY A 608 7.08 18.32 -21.90
N ARG A 609 7.83 17.42 -21.23
CA ARG A 609 8.05 17.47 -19.76
C ARG A 609 8.64 18.82 -19.34
N VAL A 610 9.71 19.29 -19.99
CA VAL A 610 10.36 20.59 -19.68
C VAL A 610 9.33 21.73 -19.72
N THR A 611 8.54 21.78 -20.79
CA THR A 611 7.49 22.78 -21.04
C THR A 611 6.32 22.67 -20.06
N LYS A 612 5.85 21.44 -19.75
CA LYS A 612 4.76 21.18 -18.77
C LYS A 612 5.17 21.48 -17.32
N MET A 613 6.43 21.24 -16.97
CA MET A 613 6.99 21.55 -15.65
C MET A 613 7.42 23.02 -15.53
N MET A 614 7.17 23.86 -16.55
CA MET A 614 7.37 25.31 -16.51
C MET A 614 8.79 25.72 -16.07
N TRP A 615 9.82 24.98 -16.51
CA TRP A 615 11.20 25.19 -16.05
C TRP A 615 11.70 26.62 -16.28
N ALA A 616 11.35 27.24 -17.41
CA ALA A 616 11.70 28.63 -17.70
C ALA A 616 11.08 29.60 -16.66
N GLN A 617 9.80 29.43 -16.34
CA GLN A 617 9.08 30.27 -15.37
C GLN A 617 9.62 30.04 -13.95
N GLN A 618 9.91 28.80 -13.57
CA GLN A 618 10.56 28.49 -12.28
C GLN A 618 11.94 29.15 -12.19
N ALA A 619 12.75 29.07 -13.26
CA ALA A 619 14.06 29.72 -13.30
C ALA A 619 13.96 31.26 -13.20
N MET A 620 12.97 31.89 -13.86
CA MET A 620 12.69 33.33 -13.68
C MET A 620 12.40 33.65 -12.20
N THR A 621 11.48 32.93 -11.57
CA THR A 621 11.11 33.16 -10.17
C THR A 621 12.25 32.91 -9.19
N LEU A 622 13.17 31.97 -9.48
CA LEU A 622 14.36 31.74 -8.66
C LEU A 622 15.39 32.88 -8.80
N ILE A 623 15.54 33.46 -9.99
CA ILE A 623 16.40 34.65 -10.20
C ILE A 623 15.80 35.86 -9.45
N GLU A 624 14.49 36.10 -9.59
CA GLU A 624 13.75 37.16 -8.88
C GLU A 624 13.72 37.01 -7.34
N GLN A 625 14.25 35.91 -6.80
CA GLN A 625 14.42 35.66 -5.36
C GLN A 625 15.90 35.72 -4.90
N CYS A 626 16.84 35.92 -5.82
CA CYS A 626 18.28 36.02 -5.52
C CYS A 626 18.86 37.44 -5.73
N ASP A 627 18.16 38.32 -6.47
CA ASP A 627 18.44 39.76 -6.61
C ASP A 627 17.82 40.61 -5.47
#